data_AF-A0A1F4X4X9-F1
#
_entry.id   AF-A0A1F4X4X9-F1
#
_cell.length_a   1.000
_cell.length_b   1.000
_cell.length_c   1.000
_cell.angle_alpha   90.00
_cell.angle_beta   90.00
_cell.angle_gamma   90.00
#
_symmetry.space_group_name_H-M   'P 1'
#
loop_
_entity.id
_entity.type
_entity.pdbx_description
1 polymer ?
#
loop_
_entity_poly.entity_id
_entity_poly.type
_entity_poly.pdbx_seq_one_letter_code
_entity_poly.pdbx_strand_id
1 'polypeptide(L)'
;MRRLTKKQIIYLAIFIPSLFVLYFVFFARKTDDIDLGDQNEGTGYEVTDFNVANSWNNITPGVHSLSEVESVFGTKLDSIKMSQGYTKTDYDWRGPGMPVTVITDYKQVIQYLRVPLFETYKGIMDEYINQWELGQPDIVKYTVEAEEVKMYVYLNDGIAFEASEGKEVYHIIFFNPTSQDEFLKIWGPRLTDSPEVGDKKRLIPSGVTR
;
A
#
# COMPACT_ATOMS: atom_id res chain seq x y z
N MET A 1 20.61 -30.14 -47.50
CA MET A 1 19.41 -29.27 -47.43
C MET A 1 18.33 -29.81 -48.38
N ARG A 2 17.08 -30.00 -47.93
CA ARG A 2 15.94 -30.27 -48.84
C ARG A 2 15.39 -28.92 -49.34
N ARG A 3 15.30 -28.71 -50.65
CA ARG A 3 14.63 -27.53 -51.22
C ARG A 3 13.11 -27.72 -51.16
N LEU A 4 12.38 -26.68 -50.76
CA LEU A 4 10.92 -26.69 -50.80
C LEU A 4 10.43 -26.78 -52.25
N THR A 5 9.40 -27.59 -52.48
CA THR A 5 8.75 -27.68 -53.80
C THR A 5 7.91 -26.42 -54.08
N LYS A 6 7.70 -26.08 -55.36
CA LYS A 6 6.86 -24.92 -55.74
C LYS A 6 5.47 -24.95 -55.08
N LYS A 7 4.87 -26.13 -54.88
CA LYS A 7 3.58 -26.30 -54.18
C LYS A 7 3.67 -25.88 -52.70
N GLN A 8 4.72 -26.27 -51.98
CA GLN A 8 4.91 -25.90 -50.57
C GLN A 8 5.13 -24.40 -50.38
N ILE A 9 5.82 -23.74 -51.32
CA ILE A 9 6.01 -22.28 -51.30
C ILE A 9 4.67 -21.56 -51.47
N ILE A 10 3.80 -22.03 -52.36
CA ILE A 10 2.44 -21.48 -52.56
C ILE A 10 1.58 -21.65 -51.29
N TYR A 11 1.61 -22.83 -50.65
CA TYR A 11 0.90 -23.04 -49.40
C TYR A 11 1.37 -22.11 -48.27
N LEU A 12 2.68 -21.94 -48.08
CA LEU A 12 3.22 -20.99 -47.09
C LEU A 12 2.81 -19.54 -47.39
N ALA A 13 2.85 -19.13 -48.65
CA ALA A 13 2.47 -17.78 -49.08
C ALA A 13 0.99 -17.44 -48.88
N ILE A 14 0.10 -18.44 -48.81
CA ILE A 14 -1.33 -18.25 -48.53
C ILE A 14 -1.62 -18.38 -47.02
N PHE A 15 -1.07 -19.40 -46.38
CA PHE A 15 -1.43 -19.76 -45.00
C PHE A 15 -0.91 -18.77 -43.95
N ILE A 16 0.27 -18.17 -44.17
CA ILE A 16 0.84 -17.17 -43.25
C ILE A 16 -0.02 -15.89 -43.21
N PRO A 17 -0.39 -15.26 -44.34
CA PRO A 17 -1.35 -14.15 -44.32
C PRO A 17 -2.71 -14.52 -43.71
N SER A 18 -3.25 -15.72 -43.95
CA SER A 18 -4.51 -16.15 -43.33
C SER A 18 -4.43 -16.19 -41.80
N LEU A 19 -3.33 -16.72 -41.24
CA LEU A 19 -3.08 -16.69 -39.80
C LEU A 19 -2.90 -15.27 -39.27
N PHE A 20 -2.22 -14.40 -40.01
CA PHE A 20 -1.99 -13.01 -39.60
C PHE A 20 -3.29 -12.18 -39.59
N VAL A 21 -4.17 -12.39 -40.56
CA VAL A 21 -5.53 -11.78 -40.58
C VAL A 21 -6.39 -12.31 -39.45
N LEU A 22 -6.36 -13.62 -39.17
CA LEU A 22 -7.09 -14.20 -38.02
C LEU A 22 -6.58 -13.63 -36.68
N TYR A 23 -5.26 -13.50 -36.52
CA TYR A 23 -4.66 -12.86 -35.34
C TYR A 23 -5.11 -11.40 -35.19
N PHE A 24 -5.06 -10.61 -36.27
CA PHE A 24 -5.53 -9.22 -36.25
C PHE A 24 -7.03 -9.10 -35.96
N VAL A 25 -7.89 -9.94 -36.54
CA VAL A 25 -9.33 -9.93 -36.25
C VAL A 25 -9.62 -10.35 -34.80
N PHE A 26 -8.84 -11.25 -34.22
CA PHE A 26 -9.00 -11.67 -32.83
C PHE A 26 -8.54 -10.61 -31.82
N PHE A 27 -7.47 -9.85 -32.12
CA PHE A 27 -6.99 -8.76 -31.27
C PHE A 27 -7.76 -7.44 -31.46
N ALA A 28 -8.14 -7.07 -32.69
CA ALA A 28 -8.93 -5.86 -32.96
C ALA A 28 -10.35 -5.95 -32.38
N ARG A 29 -10.92 -7.16 -32.25
CA ARG A 29 -12.20 -7.38 -31.54
C ARG A 29 -12.13 -7.23 -30.01
N LYS A 30 -11.07 -6.62 -29.48
CA LYS A 30 -10.89 -6.39 -28.03
C LYS A 30 -10.67 -4.91 -27.67
N THR A 31 -11.00 -3.97 -28.55
CA THR A 31 -10.77 -2.52 -28.34
C THR A 31 -11.97 -1.61 -28.59
N ASP A 32 -13.06 -2.13 -29.15
CA ASP A 32 -14.22 -1.32 -29.55
C ASP A 32 -15.38 -1.54 -28.56
N ASP A 33 -16.12 -0.46 -28.28
CA ASP A 33 -17.30 -0.37 -27.40
C ASP A 33 -17.08 -0.68 -25.90
N ILE A 34 -16.18 0.07 -25.25
CA ILE A 34 -16.46 0.56 -23.88
C ILE A 34 -17.17 1.91 -24.03
N ASP A 35 -18.44 1.95 -23.66
CA ASP A 35 -19.22 3.18 -23.57
C ASP A 35 -18.69 4.05 -22.42
N LEU A 36 -18.26 5.28 -22.71
CA LEU A 36 -17.84 6.26 -21.71
C LEU A 36 -19.05 6.95 -21.04
N GLY A 37 -20.09 6.17 -20.77
CA GLY A 37 -21.38 6.58 -20.21
C GLY A 37 -21.32 6.85 -18.71
N ASP A 38 -20.59 7.90 -18.33
CA ASP A 38 -20.59 8.55 -17.01
C ASP A 38 -20.45 7.61 -15.79
N GLN A 39 -19.68 6.53 -15.96
CA GLN A 39 -19.31 5.66 -14.85
C GLN A 39 -18.03 6.18 -14.18
N ASN A 40 -18.21 6.74 -12.98
CA ASN A 40 -17.22 6.52 -11.92
C ASN A 40 -17.19 5.01 -11.63
N GLU A 41 -16.45 4.24 -12.42
CA GLU A 41 -16.04 2.87 -12.07
C GLU A 41 -15.14 2.97 -10.84
N GLY A 42 -15.76 2.95 -9.65
CA GLY A 42 -15.06 2.90 -8.39
C GLY A 42 -14.06 1.75 -8.42
N THR A 43 -12.78 2.05 -8.21
CA THR A 43 -11.69 1.08 -8.30
C THR A 43 -11.90 -0.02 -7.28
N GLY A 44 -12.42 -1.16 -7.75
CA GLY A 44 -13.40 -2.01 -7.07
C GLY A 44 -12.99 -2.74 -5.78
N TYR A 45 -12.62 -1.98 -4.75
CA TYR A 45 -12.53 -2.41 -3.37
C TYR A 45 -13.18 -1.33 -2.50
N GLU A 46 -14.48 -1.48 -2.23
CA GLU A 46 -15.09 -0.79 -1.09
C GLU A 46 -14.32 -1.20 0.16
N VAL A 47 -13.74 -0.22 0.87
CA VAL A 47 -13.09 -0.45 2.18
C VAL A 47 -14.20 -0.77 3.16
N THR A 48 -14.49 -2.06 3.25
CA THR A 48 -15.80 -2.59 3.65
C THR A 48 -15.95 -2.71 5.15
N ASP A 49 -14.84 -2.63 5.88
CA ASP A 49 -14.83 -2.76 7.33
C ASP A 49 -13.83 -1.80 7.99
N PHE A 50 -14.34 -0.64 8.39
CA PHE A 50 -13.75 0.23 9.40
C PHE A 50 -14.53 0.08 10.74
N ASN A 51 -15.14 -1.07 11.06
CA ASN A 51 -15.87 -1.24 12.33
C ASN A 51 -14.96 -1.65 13.51
N VAL A 52 -13.68 -1.98 13.26
CA VAL A 52 -12.71 -2.35 14.30
C VAL A 52 -11.38 -1.62 14.09
N ALA A 53 -10.97 -0.82 15.08
CA ALA A 53 -9.84 0.11 15.00
C ALA A 53 -8.47 -0.52 14.68
N ASN A 54 -8.26 -1.80 15.01
CA ASN A 54 -6.99 -2.50 14.76
C ASN A 54 -6.97 -3.34 13.47
N SER A 55 -7.89 -3.13 12.53
CA SER A 55 -8.00 -3.96 11.32
C SER A 55 -8.19 -3.16 10.03
N TRP A 56 -7.67 -3.70 8.93
CA TRP A 56 -7.90 -3.19 7.58
C TRP A 56 -8.31 -4.33 6.67
N ASN A 57 -9.47 -4.23 6.01
CA ASN A 57 -10.02 -5.27 5.12
C ASN A 57 -9.98 -6.69 5.74
N ASN A 58 -10.41 -6.82 7.00
CA ASN A 58 -10.37 -8.03 7.84
C ASN A 58 -8.96 -8.51 8.26
N ILE A 59 -7.88 -7.80 7.89
CA ILE A 59 -6.52 -8.13 8.31
C ILE A 59 -6.21 -7.44 9.64
N THR A 60 -6.26 -8.21 10.72
CA THR A 60 -5.75 -7.81 12.05
C THR A 60 -4.25 -8.15 12.17
N PRO A 61 -3.37 -7.17 12.45
CA PRO A 61 -1.99 -7.42 12.86
C PRO A 61 -1.91 -8.21 14.17
N GLY A 62 -0.78 -8.86 14.43
CA GLY A 62 -0.59 -9.81 15.53
C GLY A 62 -1.23 -11.18 15.28
N VAL A 63 -2.23 -11.27 14.39
CA VAL A 63 -2.96 -12.50 14.05
C VAL A 63 -2.49 -13.07 12.71
N HIS A 64 -2.55 -12.30 11.63
CA HIS A 64 -2.34 -12.82 10.27
C HIS A 64 -0.87 -12.86 9.84
N SER A 65 -0.47 -13.91 9.13
CA SER A 65 0.82 -13.98 8.45
C SER A 65 0.78 -13.34 7.06
N LEU A 66 1.93 -12.84 6.61
CA LEU A 66 2.07 -12.29 5.26
C LEU A 66 1.66 -13.30 4.17
N SER A 67 2.02 -14.57 4.34
CA SER A 67 1.66 -15.66 3.41
C SER A 67 0.17 -15.92 3.25
N GLU A 68 -0.68 -15.50 4.19
CA GLU A 68 -2.13 -15.66 4.10
C GLU A 68 -2.80 -14.51 3.34
N VAL A 69 -2.18 -13.32 3.29
CA VAL A 69 -2.81 -12.08 2.83
C VAL A 69 -2.00 -11.25 1.81
N GLU A 70 -0.76 -11.63 1.45
CA GLU A 70 0.04 -10.90 0.44
C GLU A 70 -0.65 -10.87 -0.95
N SER A 71 -1.62 -11.77 -1.19
CA SER A 71 -2.47 -11.78 -2.38
C SER A 71 -3.49 -10.63 -2.46
N VAL A 72 -3.77 -9.91 -1.36
CA VAL A 72 -4.57 -8.67 -1.35
C VAL A 72 -3.72 -7.41 -1.15
N PHE A 73 -2.39 -7.55 -1.14
CA PHE A 73 -1.45 -6.43 -1.19
C PHE A 73 -1.03 -6.13 -2.64
N GLY A 74 -0.44 -4.96 -2.85
CA GLY A 74 -0.10 -4.46 -4.18
C GLY A 74 1.17 -5.06 -4.78
N THR A 75 1.70 -4.40 -5.81
CA THR A 75 3.03 -4.73 -6.33
C THR A 75 4.08 -4.44 -5.27
N LYS A 76 4.76 -5.48 -4.77
CA LYS A 76 5.90 -5.35 -3.85
C LYS A 76 7.04 -4.57 -4.51
N LEU A 77 7.50 -3.50 -3.87
CA LEU A 77 8.54 -2.59 -4.40
C LEU A 77 9.93 -2.93 -3.84
N ASP A 78 10.06 -2.97 -2.51
CA ASP A 78 11.33 -3.23 -1.81
C ASP A 78 11.07 -3.93 -0.47
N SER A 79 12.08 -4.59 0.09
CA SER A 79 11.98 -5.28 1.38
C SER A 79 13.30 -5.25 2.15
N ILE A 80 13.29 -4.60 3.31
CA ILE A 80 14.48 -4.30 4.13
C ILE A 80 14.33 -4.99 5.49
N LYS A 81 15.33 -5.77 5.88
CA LYS A 81 15.44 -6.32 7.24
C LYS A 81 15.81 -5.21 8.21
N MET A 82 14.97 -5.01 9.22
CA MET A 82 15.20 -4.06 10.31
C MET A 82 15.99 -4.72 11.45
N SER A 83 16.29 -3.94 12.49
CA SER A 83 16.76 -4.47 13.76
C SER A 83 15.75 -5.46 14.39
N GLN A 84 16.22 -6.27 15.34
CA GLN A 84 15.39 -7.17 16.16
C GLN A 84 14.60 -8.25 15.41
N GLY A 85 14.86 -8.45 14.11
CA GLY A 85 14.27 -9.51 13.30
C GLY A 85 12.99 -9.12 12.55
N TYR A 86 12.57 -7.86 12.64
CA TYR A 86 11.47 -7.35 11.81
C TYR A 86 11.89 -7.20 10.35
N THR A 87 10.92 -7.31 9.42
CA THR A 87 11.11 -7.03 7.99
C THR A 87 10.09 -5.99 7.54
N LYS A 88 10.58 -4.85 7.03
CA LYS A 88 9.76 -3.85 6.34
C LYS A 88 9.61 -4.25 4.88
N THR A 89 8.41 -4.20 4.35
CA THR A 89 8.13 -4.29 2.91
C THR A 89 7.29 -3.09 2.49
N ASP A 90 7.69 -2.44 1.40
CA ASP A 90 6.91 -1.37 0.78
C ASP A 90 6.24 -1.86 -0.50
N TYR A 91 5.02 -1.37 -0.77
CA TYR A 91 4.18 -1.78 -1.89
C TYR A 91 3.73 -0.56 -2.72
N ASP A 92 3.36 -0.78 -3.98
CA ASP A 92 2.91 0.29 -4.88
C ASP A 92 1.50 0.78 -4.51
N TRP A 93 1.46 1.98 -3.94
CA TRP A 93 0.27 2.69 -3.48
C TRP A 93 -0.62 3.24 -4.60
N ARG A 94 -0.19 3.12 -5.86
CA ARG A 94 -0.95 3.63 -7.03
C ARG A 94 -2.16 2.76 -7.39
N GLY A 95 -2.28 1.57 -6.82
CA GLY A 95 -3.53 0.81 -6.83
C GLY A 95 -4.42 1.15 -5.62
N PRO A 96 -5.73 0.88 -5.69
CA PRO A 96 -6.69 1.30 -4.67
C PRO A 96 -6.41 0.68 -3.30
N GLY A 97 -6.50 1.48 -2.24
CA GLY A 97 -6.64 1.07 -0.83
C GLY A 97 -5.45 0.37 -0.16
N MET A 98 -4.48 -0.17 -0.91
CA MET A 98 -3.47 -1.10 -0.38
C MET A 98 -2.44 -0.44 0.56
N PRO A 99 -1.91 -1.17 1.55
CA PRO A 99 -0.92 -0.64 2.49
C PRO A 99 0.38 -0.24 1.78
N VAL A 100 0.83 1.01 1.98
CA VAL A 100 2.11 1.52 1.47
C VAL A 100 3.31 0.82 2.11
N THR A 101 3.15 0.39 3.36
CA THR A 101 4.18 -0.31 4.14
C THR A 101 3.53 -1.40 4.99
N VAL A 102 4.12 -2.60 4.97
CA VAL A 102 3.84 -3.71 5.89
C VAL A 102 5.11 -4.02 6.68
N ILE A 103 5.00 -4.23 7.99
CA ILE A 103 6.11 -4.69 8.83
C ILE A 103 5.74 -6.03 9.46
N THR A 104 6.58 -7.04 9.25
CA THR A 104 6.39 -8.40 9.79
C THR A 104 7.48 -8.77 10.80
N ASP A 105 7.19 -9.75 11.67
CA ASP A 105 8.18 -10.32 12.60
C ASP A 105 9.03 -11.44 11.95
N TYR A 106 9.88 -12.08 12.75
CA TYR A 106 10.72 -13.21 12.32
C TYR A 106 9.94 -14.48 11.92
N LYS A 107 8.65 -14.57 12.25
CA LYS A 107 7.71 -15.63 11.80
C LYS A 107 6.88 -15.21 10.59
N GLN A 108 7.08 -14.00 10.07
CA GLN A 108 6.27 -13.36 9.04
C GLN A 108 4.83 -13.05 9.46
N VAL A 109 4.54 -12.96 10.77
CA VAL A 109 3.29 -12.40 11.29
C VAL A 109 3.33 -10.88 11.11
N ILE A 110 2.26 -10.31 10.55
CA ILE A 110 2.12 -8.87 10.34
C ILE A 110 2.02 -8.19 11.71
N GLN A 111 2.84 -7.16 11.94
CA GLN A 111 2.83 -6.36 13.17
C GLN A 111 2.36 -4.92 12.93
N TYR A 112 2.58 -4.37 11.73
CA TYR A 112 2.12 -3.05 11.31
C TYR A 112 1.66 -3.05 9.85
N LEU A 113 0.59 -2.30 9.56
CA LEU A 113 0.08 -1.95 8.23
C LEU A 113 -0.11 -0.43 8.18
N ARG A 114 0.63 0.28 7.31
CA ARG A 114 0.38 1.70 7.02
C ARG A 114 -0.40 1.82 5.73
N VAL A 115 -1.58 2.42 5.77
CA VAL A 115 -2.55 2.54 4.69
C VAL A 115 -2.73 4.01 4.32
N PRO A 116 -2.61 4.40 3.04
CA PRO A 116 -2.86 5.78 2.61
C PRO A 116 -4.35 6.08 2.51
N LEU A 117 -4.74 7.30 2.87
CA LEU A 117 -6.03 7.87 2.49
C LEU A 117 -5.86 8.71 1.22
N PHE A 118 -6.54 8.29 0.15
CA PHE A 118 -6.59 9.03 -1.11
C PHE A 118 -7.43 10.31 -0.94
N GLU A 119 -7.24 11.31 -1.79
CA GLU A 119 -7.84 12.64 -1.62
C GLU A 119 -9.38 12.65 -1.49
N THR A 120 -10.06 11.66 -2.09
CA THR A 120 -11.52 11.45 -2.00
C THR A 120 -11.99 10.80 -0.69
N TYR A 121 -11.07 10.30 0.14
CA TYR A 121 -11.33 9.52 1.36
C TYR A 121 -10.58 10.07 2.59
N LYS A 122 -10.05 11.30 2.52
CA LYS A 122 -9.45 11.98 3.66
C LYS A 122 -10.55 12.43 4.64
N GLY A 123 -10.80 11.63 5.66
CA GLY A 123 -11.65 12.03 6.79
C GLY A 123 -10.93 13.03 7.71
N ILE A 124 -11.72 13.76 8.49
CA ILE A 124 -11.24 14.55 9.63
C ILE A 124 -10.97 13.57 10.78
N MET A 125 -9.85 13.68 11.48
CA MET A 125 -9.46 12.74 12.55
C MET A 125 -10.55 12.55 13.63
N ASP A 126 -11.34 13.59 13.90
CA ASP A 126 -12.45 13.53 14.85
C ASP A 126 -13.60 12.62 14.40
N GLU A 127 -13.78 12.37 13.10
CA GLU A 127 -14.76 11.41 12.58
C GLU A 127 -14.35 9.98 12.94
N TYR A 128 -13.08 9.63 12.70
CA TYR A 128 -12.50 8.34 13.09
C TYR A 128 -12.49 8.12 14.61
N ILE A 129 -12.16 9.16 15.39
CA ILE A 129 -12.18 9.10 16.86
C ILE A 129 -13.59 8.80 17.38
N ASN A 130 -14.62 9.46 16.84
CA ASN A 130 -16.01 9.20 17.21
C ASN A 130 -16.50 7.82 16.74
N GLN A 131 -16.12 7.38 15.53
CA GLN A 131 -16.51 6.08 14.97
C GLN A 131 -15.93 4.88 15.74
N TRP A 132 -14.72 5.04 16.30
CA TRP A 132 -14.02 3.98 17.06
C TRP A 132 -14.05 4.19 18.57
N GLU A 133 -14.83 5.15 19.08
CA GLU A 133 -14.92 5.51 20.50
C GLU A 133 -13.55 5.78 21.17
N LEU A 134 -12.56 6.27 20.40
CA LEU A 134 -11.19 6.44 20.85
C LEU A 134 -11.07 7.51 21.95
N GLY A 135 -10.17 7.27 22.91
CA GLY A 135 -9.97 8.14 24.06
C GLY A 135 -9.10 9.39 23.77
N GLN A 136 -7.99 9.50 24.49
CA GLN A 136 -6.92 10.44 24.14
C GLN A 136 -5.71 9.64 23.66
N PRO A 137 -4.95 10.12 22.66
CA PRO A 137 -3.78 9.43 22.16
C PRO A 137 -2.68 9.36 23.23
N ASP A 138 -2.08 8.19 23.41
CA ASP A 138 -0.95 7.96 24.30
C ASP A 138 0.31 8.72 23.85
N ILE A 139 0.47 8.92 22.53
CA ILE A 139 1.60 9.63 21.94
C ILE A 139 1.10 10.63 20.89
N VAL A 140 1.58 11.87 20.98
CA VAL A 140 1.47 12.89 19.92
C VAL A 140 2.86 13.45 19.64
N LYS A 141 3.37 13.26 18.42
CA LYS A 141 4.68 13.76 17.96
C LYS A 141 4.60 14.20 16.50
N TYR A 142 5.49 15.09 16.05
CA TYR A 142 5.63 15.42 14.63
C TYR A 142 6.34 14.29 13.89
N THR A 143 6.02 14.12 12.61
CA THR A 143 6.77 13.23 11.71
C THR A 143 7.96 13.97 11.10
N VAL A 144 9.08 13.29 10.88
CA VAL A 144 10.26 13.87 10.18
C VAL A 144 10.12 13.87 8.66
N GLU A 145 9.02 13.35 8.11
CA GLU A 145 8.85 13.11 6.67
C GLU A 145 8.05 14.23 5.97
N ALA A 146 7.27 15.01 6.73
CA ALA A 146 6.51 16.16 6.25
C ALA A 146 6.39 17.23 7.34
N GLU A 147 6.55 18.50 6.95
CA GLU A 147 6.29 19.66 7.82
C GLU A 147 4.80 19.68 8.22
N GLU A 148 4.50 20.14 9.45
CA GLU A 148 3.13 20.28 10.01
C GLU A 148 2.29 18.99 10.12
N VAL A 149 2.87 17.81 9.85
CA VAL A 149 2.23 16.49 10.06
C VAL A 149 2.61 15.91 11.43
N LYS A 150 1.59 15.48 12.17
CA LYS A 150 1.67 14.80 13.48
C LYS A 150 1.22 13.36 13.37
N MET A 151 1.88 12.49 14.14
CA MET A 151 1.41 11.15 14.44
C MET A 151 0.68 11.14 15.78
N TYR A 152 -0.55 10.65 15.78
CA TYR A 152 -1.41 10.47 16.96
C TYR A 152 -1.60 8.97 17.19
N VAL A 153 -1.11 8.43 18.31
CA VAL A 153 -1.03 6.98 18.57
C VAL A 153 -1.94 6.56 19.71
N TYR A 154 -2.69 5.48 19.52
CA TYR A 154 -3.55 4.83 20.50
C TYR A 154 -3.04 3.38 20.67
N LEU A 155 -2.21 3.17 21.70
CA LEU A 155 -1.35 2.00 21.87
C LEU A 155 -2.12 0.72 22.20
N ASN A 156 -3.19 0.86 22.99
CA ASN A 156 -4.07 -0.24 23.39
C ASN A 156 -5.04 -0.63 22.26
N ASP A 157 -5.49 0.36 21.48
CA ASP A 157 -6.44 0.19 20.37
C ASP A 157 -5.76 -0.26 19.07
N GLY A 158 -4.43 -0.30 19.02
CA GLY A 158 -3.66 -0.79 17.88
C GLY A 158 -3.75 0.11 16.65
N ILE A 159 -3.91 1.42 16.83
CA ILE A 159 -4.10 2.38 15.74
C ILE A 159 -3.29 3.67 15.94
N ALA A 160 -2.74 4.21 14.85
CA ALA A 160 -2.21 5.56 14.80
C ALA A 160 -2.63 6.28 13.51
N PHE A 161 -2.72 7.61 13.59
CA PHE A 161 -3.03 8.49 12.46
C PHE A 161 -1.82 9.36 12.15
N GLU A 162 -1.45 9.49 10.87
CA GLU A 162 -0.66 10.63 10.40
C GLU A 162 -1.62 11.67 9.84
N ALA A 163 -1.67 12.85 10.46
CA ALA A 163 -2.59 13.93 10.10
C ALA A 163 -1.90 15.31 10.20
N SER A 164 -2.39 16.28 9.44
CA SER A 164 -1.95 17.68 9.59
C SER A 164 -2.38 18.28 10.93
N GLU A 165 -1.84 19.45 11.31
CA GLU A 165 -2.36 20.23 12.44
C GLU A 165 -3.85 20.57 12.30
N GLY A 166 -4.37 20.62 11.06
CA GLY A 166 -5.79 20.77 10.73
C GLY A 166 -6.63 19.49 10.89
N LYS A 167 -6.05 18.40 11.40
CA LYS A 167 -6.65 17.05 11.56
C LYS A 167 -7.09 16.36 10.27
N GLU A 168 -6.59 16.79 9.11
CA GLU A 168 -6.77 16.07 7.84
C GLU A 168 -5.89 14.82 7.86
N VAL A 169 -6.47 13.62 7.82
CA VAL A 169 -5.72 12.36 7.90
C VAL A 169 -5.15 11.96 6.53
N TYR A 170 -3.86 11.60 6.50
CA TYR A 170 -3.15 11.15 5.30
C TYR A 170 -2.82 9.66 5.31
N HIS A 171 -2.51 9.09 6.48
CA HIS A 171 -2.34 7.65 6.65
C HIS A 171 -2.98 7.17 7.94
N ILE A 172 -3.52 5.95 7.91
CA ILE A 172 -3.88 5.17 9.10
C ILE A 172 -2.87 4.03 9.24
N ILE A 173 -2.37 3.82 10.45
CA ILE A 173 -1.39 2.78 10.79
C ILE A 173 -2.07 1.82 11.76
N PHE A 174 -2.43 0.64 11.27
CA PHE A 174 -2.96 -0.45 12.08
C PHE A 174 -1.79 -1.28 12.61
N PHE A 175 -1.78 -1.62 13.88
CA PHE A 175 -0.70 -2.40 14.50
C PHE A 175 -1.19 -3.32 15.61
N ASN A 176 -0.37 -4.31 15.94
CA ASN A 176 -0.61 -5.23 17.04
C ASN A 176 -0.46 -4.46 18.38
N PRO A 177 -1.50 -4.32 19.22
CA PRO A 177 -1.45 -3.51 20.45
C PRO A 177 -0.22 -3.76 21.30
N THR A 178 0.45 -2.69 21.73
CA THR A 178 1.83 -2.78 22.22
C THR A 178 2.20 -1.63 23.16
N SER A 179 3.37 -1.67 23.79
CA SER A 179 3.83 -0.60 24.67
C SER A 179 4.48 0.56 23.89
N GLN A 180 4.53 1.74 24.52
CA GLN A 180 5.23 2.91 23.98
C GLN A 180 6.67 2.59 23.57
N ASP A 181 7.40 1.82 24.38
CA ASP A 181 8.80 1.47 24.11
C ASP A 181 8.94 0.53 22.90
N GLU A 182 8.04 -0.44 22.71
CA GLU A 182 8.05 -1.30 21.52
C GLU A 182 7.65 -0.54 20.25
N PHE A 183 6.65 0.34 20.33
CA PHE A 183 6.24 1.21 19.23
C PHE A 183 7.38 2.15 18.79
N LEU A 184 8.04 2.79 19.76
CA LEU A 184 9.12 3.75 19.48
C LEU A 184 10.43 3.10 18.98
N LYS A 185 10.64 1.79 19.15
CA LYS A 185 11.77 1.09 18.48
C LYS A 185 11.63 1.08 16.96
N ILE A 186 10.39 1.09 16.45
CA ILE A 186 10.07 1.03 15.02
C ILE A 186 9.79 2.44 14.46
N TRP A 187 8.98 3.24 15.18
CA TRP A 187 8.53 4.55 14.71
C TRP A 187 9.31 5.73 15.30
N GLY A 188 9.94 5.58 16.46
CA GLY A 188 10.67 6.67 17.14
C GLY A 188 11.72 7.38 16.27
N PRO A 189 12.53 6.68 15.45
CA PRO A 189 13.47 7.33 14.53
C PRO A 189 12.84 8.19 13.42
N ARG A 190 11.50 8.18 13.29
CA ARG A 190 10.71 8.98 12.34
C ARG A 190 9.85 10.04 13.04
N LEU A 191 9.97 10.19 14.36
CA LEU A 191 9.13 11.03 15.21
C LEU A 191 9.95 11.99 16.08
N THR A 192 9.47 13.23 16.23
CA THR A 192 10.15 14.32 16.92
C THR A 192 9.17 15.21 17.67
N ASP A 193 9.62 15.92 18.72
CA ASP A 193 8.77 16.73 19.61
C ASP A 193 8.52 18.16 19.10
N SER A 194 9.22 18.56 18.04
CA SER A 194 9.10 19.86 17.38
C SER A 194 8.84 19.68 15.89
N PRO A 195 8.17 20.62 15.19
CA PRO A 195 8.16 20.61 13.74
C PRO A 195 9.59 20.89 13.25
N GLU A 196 10.30 19.85 12.85
CA GLU A 196 11.62 19.98 12.24
C GLU A 196 11.45 20.59 10.84
N VAL A 197 11.71 21.90 10.74
CA VAL A 197 11.88 22.58 9.45
C VAL A 197 13.00 21.86 8.71
N GLY A 198 12.64 21.16 7.64
CA GLY A 198 13.46 20.08 7.10
C GLY A 198 14.71 20.60 6.40
N ASP A 199 15.82 20.70 7.13
CA ASP A 199 17.14 21.03 6.56
C ASP A 199 17.47 19.95 5.52
N LYS A 200 17.45 20.30 4.22
CA LYS A 200 17.05 19.41 3.09
C LYS A 200 18.02 18.28 2.71
N LYS A 201 18.81 17.80 3.65
CA LYS A 201 19.54 16.53 3.59
C LYS A 201 18.54 15.37 3.63
N ARG A 202 18.01 15.04 2.45
CA ARG A 202 17.34 13.76 2.19
C ARG A 202 18.10 12.64 2.90
N LEU A 203 17.41 11.85 3.71
CA LEU A 203 17.89 10.57 4.21
C LEU A 203 17.96 9.56 3.05
N ILE A 204 18.92 9.76 2.14
CA ILE A 204 19.30 8.76 1.15
C ILE A 204 19.82 7.55 1.93
N PRO A 205 19.22 6.36 1.79
CA PRO A 205 19.70 5.18 2.50
C PRO A 205 21.18 4.92 2.15
N SER A 206 22.05 4.94 3.15
CA SER A 206 23.49 4.73 3.00
C SER A 206 23.81 3.25 2.78
N GLY A 207 23.36 2.72 1.64
CA GLY A 207 23.40 1.29 1.31
C GLY A 207 23.48 0.95 -0.19
N VAL A 208 23.53 1.93 -1.10
CA VAL A 208 23.68 1.69 -2.55
C VAL A 208 25.06 2.14 -3.03
N THR A 209 26.07 1.31 -2.79
CA THR A 209 27.32 1.34 -3.56
C THR A 209 27.07 0.77 -4.95
N ARG A 210 27.56 1.47 -5.99
CA ARG A 210 27.70 0.94 -7.36
C ARG A 210 28.99 0.15 -7.50
#